data_AF-A0A3D0MRU3-F1
#
_entry.id   AF-A0A3D0MRU3-F1
#
_cell.length_a   1.000
_cell.length_b   1.000
_cell.length_c   1.000
_cell.angle_alpha   90.00
_cell.angle_beta   90.00
_cell.angle_gamma   90.00
#
_symmetry.space_group_name_H-M   'P 1'
#
loop_
_entity.id
_entity.type
_entity.pdbx_description
1 polymer ?
#
loop_
_entity_poly.entity_id
_entity_poly.type
_entity_poly.pdbx_seq_one_letter_code
_entity_poly.pdbx_strand_id
1 'polypeptide(L)'
;MTRKEKFFWGMFVFCLAILIVASQPIFAEPRDVRVDLGADENKLRWYMVKVDELDSMPLTTVRVYYAAAAGKKHMVEALVAEAGLEEAKAQTLYFSEYDYVFNSAEKKYAIKAARHYDTGGNHLFGADVSFEELQWMDSTKGSIPSKALEAYTKL
;
A
#
# COMPACT_ATOMS: atom_id res chain seq x y z
N MET A 1 -34.35 -41.01 -16.98
CA MET A 1 -33.84 -40.50 -15.70
C MET A 1 -34.93 -40.62 -14.64
N THR A 2 -34.69 -41.45 -13.62
CA THR A 2 -35.64 -41.74 -12.54
C THR A 2 -35.71 -40.60 -11.52
N ARG A 3 -36.79 -40.53 -10.72
CA ARG A 3 -37.00 -39.47 -9.71
C ARG A 3 -35.85 -39.38 -8.68
N LYS A 4 -35.18 -40.50 -8.41
CA LYS A 4 -34.00 -40.57 -7.52
C LYS A 4 -32.75 -39.97 -8.15
N GLU A 5 -32.53 -40.18 -9.45
CA GLU A 5 -31.38 -39.61 -10.19
C GLU A 5 -31.48 -38.09 -10.29
N LYS A 6 -32.69 -37.55 -10.49
CA LYS A 6 -32.92 -36.08 -10.50
C LYS A 6 -32.63 -35.44 -9.14
N PHE A 7 -32.98 -36.13 -8.05
CA PHE A 7 -32.71 -35.67 -6.69
C PHE A 7 -31.21 -35.70 -6.37
N PHE A 8 -30.52 -36.76 -6.78
CA PHE A 8 -29.07 -36.90 -6.60
C PHE A 8 -28.28 -35.85 -7.40
N TRP A 9 -28.68 -35.60 -8.65
CA TRP A 9 -28.12 -34.52 -9.46
C TRP A 9 -28.40 -33.13 -8.90
N GLY A 10 -29.62 -32.88 -8.42
CA GLY A 10 -29.98 -31.62 -7.77
C GLY A 10 -29.13 -31.34 -6.53
N MET A 11 -28.89 -32.36 -5.71
CA MET A 11 -28.04 -32.25 -4.51
C MET A 11 -26.55 -32.05 -4.87
N PHE A 12 -26.07 -32.73 -5.92
CA PHE A 12 -24.70 -32.56 -6.41
C PHE A 12 -24.46 -31.13 -6.93
N VAL A 13 -25.38 -30.60 -7.74
CA VAL A 13 -25.30 -29.21 -8.24
C VAL A 13 -25.38 -28.20 -7.11
N PHE A 14 -26.22 -28.45 -6.09
CA PHE A 14 -26.33 -27.59 -4.91
C PHE A 14 -25.05 -27.57 -4.07
N CYS A 15 -24.43 -28.72 -3.82
CA CYS A 15 -23.14 -28.79 -3.12
C CYS A 15 -22.01 -28.13 -3.93
N LEU A 16 -22.01 -28.28 -5.26
CA LEU A 16 -21.04 -27.63 -6.14
C LEU A 16 -21.19 -26.10 -6.10
N ALA A 17 -22.43 -25.59 -6.06
CA ALA A 17 -22.69 -24.16 -5.96
C ALA A 17 -22.21 -23.56 -4.63
N ILE A 18 -22.37 -24.29 -3.51
CA ILE A 18 -21.86 -23.84 -2.20
C ILE A 18 -20.33 -23.79 -2.19
N LEU A 19 -19.67 -24.76 -2.81
CA LEU A 19 -18.20 -24.77 -2.94
C LEU A 19 -17.67 -23.60 -3.78
N ILE A 20 -18.39 -23.22 -4.84
CA ILE A 20 -18.02 -22.08 -5.71
C ILE A 20 -18.21 -20.73 -4.99
N VAL A 21 -19.24 -20.60 -4.14
CA VAL A 21 -19.46 -19.38 -3.34
C VAL A 21 -18.44 -19.28 -2.20
N ALA A 22 -18.09 -20.41 -1.57
CA ALA A 22 -17.09 -20.44 -0.51
C ALA A 22 -15.64 -20.23 -1.01
N SER A 23 -15.39 -20.37 -2.32
CA SER A 23 -14.09 -20.13 -2.94
C SER A 23 -13.95 -18.75 -3.58
N GLN A 24 -14.94 -17.86 -3.43
CA GLN A 24 -14.76 -16.46 -3.81
C GLN A 24 -13.70 -15.88 -2.87
N PRO A 25 -12.59 -15.32 -3.38
CA PRO A 25 -11.67 -14.59 -2.52
C PRO A 25 -12.47 -13.49 -1.84
N ILE A 26 -12.48 -13.50 -0.51
CA ILE A 26 -12.98 -12.38 0.26
C ILE A 26 -11.98 -11.27 -0.02
N PHE A 27 -12.29 -10.40 -0.97
CA PHE A 27 -11.49 -9.19 -1.19
C PHE A 27 -11.44 -8.46 0.15
N ALA A 28 -10.24 -8.40 0.75
CA ALA A 28 -10.06 -7.72 2.01
C ALA A 28 -10.39 -6.24 1.78
N GLU A 29 -11.40 -5.72 2.49
CA GLU A 29 -11.71 -4.30 2.37
C GLU A 29 -10.53 -3.46 2.88
N PRO A 30 -10.25 -2.32 2.23
CA PRO A 30 -9.21 -1.42 2.69
C PRO A 30 -9.48 -1.00 4.15
N ARG A 31 -8.46 -1.10 5.00
CA ARG A 31 -8.58 -0.89 6.44
C ARG A 31 -7.61 0.17 6.92
N ASP A 32 -8.14 1.19 7.59
CA ASP A 32 -7.32 2.18 8.29
C ASP A 32 -6.63 1.54 9.49
N VAL A 33 -5.34 1.81 9.63
CA VAL A 33 -4.49 1.30 10.72
C VAL A 33 -3.61 2.42 11.24
N ARG A 34 -2.96 2.22 12.39
CA ARG A 34 -1.94 3.14 12.88
C ARG A 34 -0.82 2.39 13.57
N VAL A 35 0.18 2.00 12.79
CA VAL A 35 1.35 1.27 13.29
C VAL A 35 2.59 2.15 13.16
N ASP A 36 3.28 2.41 14.28
CA ASP A 36 4.57 3.11 14.29
C ASP A 36 5.66 2.18 13.73
N LEU A 37 6.25 2.55 12.60
CA LEU A 37 7.35 1.81 11.96
C LEU A 37 8.73 2.32 12.41
N GLY A 38 8.75 3.29 13.34
CA GLY A 38 9.94 3.91 13.87
C GLY A 38 10.54 4.96 12.94
N ALA A 39 11.82 5.24 13.18
CA ALA A 39 12.58 6.17 12.35
C ALA A 39 13.33 5.44 11.23
N ASP A 40 13.53 6.13 10.11
CA ASP A 40 14.52 5.76 9.10
C ASP A 40 15.92 6.28 9.44
N GLU A 41 16.88 6.04 8.54
CA GLU A 41 18.27 6.53 8.67
C GLU A 41 18.37 8.06 8.73
N ASN A 42 17.41 8.77 8.14
CA ASN A 42 17.30 10.23 8.13
C ASN A 42 16.53 10.76 9.36
N LYS A 43 16.22 9.89 10.32
CA LYS A 43 15.46 10.18 11.55
C LYS A 43 14.02 10.64 11.29
N LEU A 44 13.49 10.44 10.08
CA LEU A 44 12.08 10.70 9.78
C LEU A 44 11.23 9.59 10.39
N ARG A 45 10.10 9.96 10.99
CA ARG A 45 9.17 9.00 11.61
C ARG A 45 8.12 8.56 10.61
N TRP A 46 7.92 7.24 10.53
CA TRP A 46 7.04 6.58 9.58
C TRP A 46 5.92 5.82 10.29
N TYR A 47 4.74 5.85 9.69
CA TYR A 47 3.55 5.16 10.20
C TYR A 47 2.84 4.42 9.07
N MET A 48 2.50 3.15 9.26
CA MET A 48 1.52 2.51 8.39
C MET A 48 0.13 3.02 8.77
N VAL A 49 -0.57 3.60 7.81
CA VAL A 49 -1.86 4.29 8.01
C VAL A 49 -3.04 3.58 7.36
N LYS A 50 -2.77 2.74 6.36
CA LYS A 50 -3.79 1.97 5.66
C LYS A 50 -3.20 0.65 5.16
N VAL A 51 -4.01 -0.40 5.15
CA VAL A 51 -3.70 -1.67 4.51
C VAL A 51 -4.82 -2.05 3.54
N ASP A 52 -4.44 -2.74 2.47
CA ASP A 52 -5.31 -3.10 1.35
C ASP A 52 -4.69 -4.28 0.60
N GLU A 53 -5.30 -4.69 -0.50
CA GLU A 53 -4.75 -5.67 -1.43
C GLU A 53 -4.80 -5.15 -2.88
N LEU A 54 -3.76 -5.45 -3.64
CA LEU A 54 -3.69 -5.18 -5.08
C LEU A 54 -3.31 -6.46 -5.81
N ASP A 55 -4.21 -6.97 -6.65
CA ASP A 55 -4.00 -8.24 -7.37
C ASP A 55 -3.57 -9.40 -6.45
N SER A 56 -4.28 -9.55 -5.31
CA SER A 56 -3.97 -10.53 -4.25
C SER A 56 -2.60 -10.35 -3.57
N MET A 57 -1.94 -9.21 -3.78
CA MET A 57 -0.70 -8.84 -3.09
C MET A 57 -0.97 -7.84 -1.98
N PRO A 58 -0.28 -7.94 -0.83
CA PRO A 58 -0.37 -6.94 0.22
C PRO A 58 -0.05 -5.55 -0.29
N LEU A 59 -0.91 -4.59 0.04
CA LEU A 59 -0.72 -3.18 -0.21
C LEU A 59 -0.77 -2.43 1.12
N THR A 60 0.22 -1.57 1.36
CA THR A 60 0.25 -0.71 2.56
C THR A 60 0.48 0.72 2.18
N THR A 61 -0.31 1.64 2.75
CA THR A 61 -0.01 3.07 2.70
C THR A 61 0.79 3.43 3.93
N VAL A 62 2.00 3.94 3.72
CA VAL A 62 2.89 4.39 4.78
C VAL A 62 3.10 5.89 4.68
N ARG A 63 2.92 6.58 5.80
CA ARG A 63 3.06 8.02 5.93
C ARG A 63 4.34 8.40 6.64
N VAL A 64 5.09 9.35 6.09
CA VAL A 64 6.26 9.97 6.72
C VAL A 64 5.97 11.43 7.06
N TYR A 65 6.35 11.85 8.27
CA TYR A 65 6.24 13.25 8.70
C TYR A 65 7.60 13.94 8.68
N TYR A 66 7.64 15.16 8.14
CA TYR A 66 8.87 15.95 8.01
C TYR A 66 9.14 16.89 9.20
N ALA A 67 8.69 16.51 10.41
CA ALA A 67 8.68 17.37 11.59
C ALA A 67 10.08 17.70 12.20
N ALA A 68 11.19 17.33 11.54
CA ALA A 68 12.55 17.76 11.90
C ALA A 68 13.37 18.02 10.62
N ALA A 69 13.85 19.25 10.46
CA ALA A 69 14.06 19.96 9.20
C ALA A 69 15.22 19.51 8.26
N ALA A 70 15.84 18.33 8.42
CA ALA A 70 16.88 17.88 7.49
C ALA A 70 16.29 17.24 6.22
N GLY A 71 15.39 16.26 6.37
CA GLY A 71 14.78 15.56 5.23
C GLY A 71 13.76 16.40 4.46
N LYS A 72 13.16 17.42 5.08
CA LYS A 72 12.20 18.32 4.43
C LYS A 72 12.83 19.06 3.26
N LYS A 73 14.04 19.61 3.45
CA LYS A 73 14.71 20.43 2.43
C LYS A 73 14.91 19.65 1.13
N HIS A 74 15.43 18.44 1.22
CA HIS A 74 15.66 17.58 0.05
C HIS A 74 14.37 17.22 -0.67
N MET A 75 13.28 16.95 0.06
CA MET A 75 12.00 16.66 -0.57
C MET A 75 11.39 17.89 -1.23
N VAL A 76 11.54 19.07 -0.62
CA VAL A 76 11.12 20.34 -1.24
C VAL A 76 11.92 20.60 -2.52
N GLU A 77 13.24 20.44 -2.48
CA GLU A 77 14.11 20.55 -3.66
C GLU A 77 13.67 19.59 -4.78
N ALA A 78 13.36 18.33 -4.46
CA ALA A 78 12.87 17.36 -5.43
C ALA A 78 11.49 17.75 -6.01
N LEU A 79 10.56 18.25 -5.18
CA LEU A 79 9.25 18.69 -5.67
C LEU A 79 9.37 19.89 -6.63
N VAL A 80 10.32 20.79 -6.40
CA VAL A 80 10.56 21.92 -7.31
C VAL A 80 11.25 21.46 -8.59
N ALA A 81 12.34 20.69 -8.48
CA ALA A 81 13.18 20.33 -9.62
C ALA A 81 12.55 19.25 -10.52
N GLU A 82 11.95 18.22 -9.92
CA GLU A 82 11.46 17.05 -10.64
C GLU A 82 9.96 17.12 -10.91
N ALA A 83 9.17 17.64 -9.95
CA ALA A 83 7.72 17.75 -10.10
C ALA A 83 7.24 19.12 -10.61
N GLY A 84 8.16 20.08 -10.81
CA GLY A 84 7.84 21.42 -11.32
C GLY A 84 6.91 22.23 -10.41
N LEU A 85 6.86 21.90 -9.10
CA LEU A 85 6.05 22.64 -8.15
C LEU A 85 6.66 24.02 -7.89
N GLU A 86 5.79 25.03 -7.75
CA GLU A 86 6.22 26.34 -7.28
C GLU A 86 6.87 26.20 -5.89
N GLU A 87 8.04 26.83 -5.68
CA GLU A 87 8.80 26.72 -4.44
C GLU A 87 7.95 27.09 -3.22
N ALA A 88 7.19 28.18 -3.29
CA ALA A 88 6.32 28.61 -2.19
C ALA A 88 5.31 27.53 -1.80
N LYS A 89 4.76 26.81 -2.79
CA LYS A 89 3.85 25.68 -2.57
C LYS A 89 4.59 24.47 -2.02
N ALA A 90 5.76 24.13 -2.56
CA ALA A 90 6.57 23.00 -2.08
C ALA A 90 6.99 23.17 -0.61
N GLN A 91 7.32 24.39 -0.17
CA GLN A 91 7.68 24.69 1.22
C GLN A 91 6.56 24.39 2.23
N THR A 92 5.29 24.30 1.79
CA THR A 92 4.16 23.92 2.65
C THR A 92 4.12 22.43 3.00
N LEU A 93 4.97 21.60 2.37
CA LEU A 93 5.07 20.16 2.61
C LEU A 93 5.13 19.83 4.11
N TYR A 94 4.27 18.90 4.53
CA TYR A 94 4.16 18.43 5.91
C TYR A 94 4.33 16.92 6.06
N PHE A 95 3.69 16.15 5.19
CA PHE A 95 3.87 14.69 5.12
C PHE A 95 3.77 14.17 3.70
N SER A 96 4.31 12.97 3.50
CA SER A 96 4.12 12.19 2.27
C SER A 96 3.56 10.82 2.60
N GLU A 97 2.82 10.25 1.67
CA GLU A 97 2.31 8.89 1.71
C GLU A 97 2.84 8.10 0.54
N TYR A 98 3.22 6.85 0.82
CA TYR A 98 3.72 5.91 -0.17
C TYR A 98 2.91 4.64 -0.10
N ASP A 99 2.41 4.19 -1.25
CA ASP A 99 1.74 2.90 -1.37
C ASP A 99 2.77 1.85 -1.78
N TYR A 100 3.11 0.96 -0.85
CA TYR A 100 3.99 -0.18 -1.10
C TYR A 100 3.18 -1.42 -1.41
N VAL A 101 3.44 -2.05 -2.55
CA VAL A 101 2.92 -3.36 -2.95
C VAL A 101 4.01 -4.40 -2.70
N PHE A 102 3.65 -5.54 -2.13
CA PHE A 102 4.62 -6.59 -1.77
C PHE A 102 4.38 -7.89 -2.54
N ASN A 103 5.41 -8.34 -3.25
CA ASN A 103 5.45 -9.72 -3.73
C ASN A 103 6.14 -10.58 -2.68
N SER A 104 5.35 -11.18 -1.79
CA SER A 104 5.83 -12.02 -0.68
C SER A 104 6.58 -13.27 -1.16
N ALA A 105 6.22 -13.82 -2.32
CA ALA A 105 6.87 -15.01 -2.88
C ALA A 105 8.32 -14.71 -3.31
N GLU A 106 8.53 -13.54 -3.91
CA GLU A 106 9.85 -13.10 -4.38
C GLU A 106 10.62 -12.24 -3.36
N LYS A 107 9.98 -11.89 -2.23
CA LYS A 107 10.52 -10.96 -1.22
C LYS A 107 10.87 -9.58 -1.79
N LYS A 108 10.06 -9.11 -2.73
CA LYS A 108 10.21 -7.81 -3.38
C LYS A 108 9.09 -6.86 -3.00
N TYR A 109 9.34 -5.57 -3.19
CA TYR A 109 8.32 -4.54 -3.07
C TYR A 109 8.40 -3.57 -4.25
N ALA A 110 7.31 -2.87 -4.52
CA ALA A 110 7.26 -1.77 -5.48
C ALA A 110 6.50 -0.59 -4.88
N ILE A 111 6.76 0.61 -5.40
CA ILE A 111 5.99 1.81 -5.04
C ILE A 111 4.91 2.02 -6.10
N LYS A 112 3.65 1.89 -5.70
CA LYS A 112 2.48 2.08 -6.57
C LYS A 112 2.07 3.53 -6.67
N ALA A 113 2.24 4.28 -5.58
CA ALA A 113 1.89 5.69 -5.48
C ALA A 113 2.81 6.41 -4.52
N ALA A 114 3.07 7.69 -4.79
CA ALA A 114 3.60 8.66 -3.85
C ALA A 114 2.73 9.90 -3.87
N ARG A 115 2.30 10.38 -2.70
CA ARG A 115 1.42 11.55 -2.55
C ARG A 115 1.97 12.47 -1.47
N HIS A 116 1.94 13.77 -1.73
CA HIS A 116 2.56 14.79 -0.89
C HIS A 116 1.52 15.81 -0.45
N TYR A 117 1.56 16.21 0.82
CA TYR A 117 0.50 17.02 1.43
C TYR A 117 1.05 18.14 2.29
N ASP A 118 0.29 19.22 2.38
CA ASP A 118 0.54 20.32 3.32
C ASP A 118 0.02 20.01 4.75
N THR A 119 0.16 20.99 5.64
CA THR A 119 -0.29 20.89 7.04
C THR A 119 -1.81 20.77 7.20
N GLY A 120 -2.59 21.23 6.22
CA GLY A 120 -4.03 21.07 6.17
C GLY A 120 -4.49 19.72 5.60
N GLY A 121 -3.56 18.90 5.10
CA GLY A 121 -3.86 17.66 4.39
C GLY A 121 -4.27 17.89 2.93
N ASN A 122 -4.02 19.09 2.37
CA ASN A 122 -4.28 19.35 0.96
C ASN A 122 -3.20 18.70 0.10
N HIS A 123 -3.63 18.09 -0.99
CA HIS A 123 -2.73 17.46 -1.95
C HIS A 123 -1.88 18.50 -2.69
N LEU A 124 -0.55 18.36 -2.60
CA LEU A 124 0.42 19.22 -3.26
C LEU A 124 0.82 18.66 -4.62
N PHE A 125 1.19 17.38 -4.62
CA PHE A 125 1.66 16.62 -5.77
C PHE A 125 1.49 15.13 -5.50
N GLY A 126 1.33 14.34 -6.57
CA GLY A 126 1.27 12.89 -6.48
C GLY A 126 1.59 12.25 -7.81
N ALA A 127 2.13 11.04 -7.74
CA ALA A 127 2.42 10.21 -8.89
C ALA A 127 1.97 8.78 -8.60
N ASP A 128 1.37 8.14 -9.59
CA ASP A 128 0.89 6.76 -9.55
C ASP A 128 1.50 5.99 -10.72
N VAL A 129 1.86 4.74 -10.47
CA VAL A 129 2.38 3.81 -11.49
C VAL A 129 1.32 2.76 -11.77
N SER A 130 1.10 2.35 -13.03
CA SER A 130 0.19 1.22 -13.29
C SER A 130 0.77 -0.09 -12.73
N PHE A 131 -0.06 -1.11 -12.54
CA PHE A 131 0.42 -2.37 -11.97
C PHE A 131 1.45 -3.05 -12.89
N GLU A 132 1.25 -2.93 -14.20
CA GLU A 132 2.08 -3.49 -15.26
C GLU A 132 3.46 -2.80 -15.35
N GLU A 133 3.57 -1.56 -14.87
CA GLU A 133 4.80 -0.75 -14.93
C GLU A 133 5.57 -0.75 -13.60
N LEU A 134 5.08 -1.48 -12.58
CA LEU A 134 5.73 -1.54 -11.27
C LEU A 134 7.18 -2.01 -11.38
N GLN A 135 8.08 -1.19 -10.83
CA GLN A 135 9.49 -1.52 -10.71
C GLN A 135 9.72 -2.21 -9.36
N TRP A 136 10.02 -3.51 -9.43
CA TRP A 136 10.24 -4.34 -8.25
C TRP A 136 11.66 -4.16 -7.70
N MET A 137 11.74 -3.96 -6.39
CA MET A 137 12.98 -3.73 -5.64
C MET A 137 13.13 -4.77 -4.53
N ASP A 138 14.37 -5.10 -4.20
CA ASP A 138 14.68 -5.98 -3.08
C ASP A 138 14.40 -5.30 -1.75
N SER A 139 13.70 -5.99 -0.85
CA SER A 139 13.42 -5.49 0.49
C SER A 139 14.61 -5.73 1.43
N THR A 140 15.37 -4.68 1.74
CA THR A 140 16.45 -4.73 2.74
C THR A 140 15.90 -4.82 4.15
N LYS A 141 16.41 -5.76 4.98
CA LYS A 141 15.99 -5.91 6.38
C LYS A 141 16.18 -4.62 7.17
N GLY A 142 15.15 -4.19 7.89
CA GLY A 142 15.15 -2.97 8.71
C GLY A 142 14.81 -1.69 7.94
N SER A 143 14.66 -1.76 6.61
CA SER A 143 14.09 -0.67 5.81
C SER A 143 12.61 -0.45 6.12
N ILE A 144 12.07 0.72 5.80
CA ILE A 144 10.63 1.00 5.98
C ILE A 144 9.72 0.00 5.25
N PRO A 145 9.96 -0.36 3.97
CA PRO A 145 9.18 -1.41 3.30
C PRO A 145 9.21 -2.75 4.05
N SER A 146 10.38 -3.18 4.53
CA SER A 146 10.49 -4.44 5.27
C SER A 146 9.68 -4.41 6.58
N LYS A 147 9.73 -3.30 7.32
CA LYS A 147 8.97 -3.12 8.56
C LYS A 147 7.46 -3.06 8.29
N ALA A 148 7.04 -2.44 7.19
CA ALA A 148 5.64 -2.37 6.79
C ALA A 148 5.08 -3.77 6.47
N LEU A 149 5.83 -4.59 5.73
CA LEU A 149 5.45 -5.98 5.46
C LEU A 149 5.39 -6.83 6.74
N GLU A 150 6.38 -6.69 7.63
CA GLU A 150 6.36 -7.35 8.95
C GLU A 150 5.19 -6.89 9.83
N ALA A 151 4.74 -5.65 9.69
CA ALA A 151 3.57 -5.14 10.40
C ALA A 151 2.26 -5.67 9.78
N TYR A 152 2.15 -5.68 8.45
CA TYR A 152 0.99 -6.19 7.72
C TYR A 152 0.69 -7.64 8.08
N THR A 153 1.73 -8.49 8.11
CA THR A 153 1.60 -9.93 8.42
C THR A 153 1.17 -10.25 9.86
N LYS A 154 1.14 -9.24 10.74
CA LYS A 154 0.67 -9.37 12.14
C LYS A 154 -0.77 -8.89 12.35
N LEU A 155 -1.41 -8.33 11.32
CA LEU A 155 -2.80 -7.85 11.34
C LEU A 155 -3.80 -8.95 11.00
#